data_AF-A0A7K1S9S6-F1
#
_entry.id   AF-A0A7K1S9S6-F1
#
_cell.length_a   1.000
_cell.length_b   1.000
_cell.length_c   1.000
_cell.angle_alpha   90.00
_cell.angle_beta   90.00
_cell.angle_gamma   90.00
#
_symmetry.space_group_name_H-M   'P 1'
#
loop_
_entity.id
_entity.type
_entity.pdbx_description
1 polymer ?
#
loop_
_entity_poly.entity_id
_entity_poly.type
_entity_poly.pdbx_seq_one_letter_code
_entity_poly.pdbx_strand_id
1 'polypeptide(L)'
;MKKLILFLCVTLAFSACKKGENDIAPENPADAVAGTYTLTSFYYAAGSDEIDLPKMPYSQSGQTISGTVKLAATSQDHITLTLILKVTGQTDSSIDIDNIQVKKTSEAYGLYLDGELVADADGDNIIFNVSETDAQTNEPIALKFNAKK
;
A
#
# COMPACT_ATOMS: atom_id res chain seq x y z
N MET A 1 -63.04 46.19 -6.43
CA MET A 1 -61.81 46.93 -6.78
C MET A 1 -60.64 46.24 -6.07
N LYS A 2 -59.79 45.50 -6.81
CA LYS A 2 -58.31 45.69 -6.92
C LYS A 2 -57.63 46.04 -5.58
N LYS A 3 -56.75 45.21 -4.99
CA LYS A 3 -55.34 44.91 -5.35
C LYS A 3 -54.97 43.59 -4.62
N LEU A 4 -54.47 42.49 -5.20
CA LEU A 4 -53.23 42.18 -5.95
C LEU A 4 -51.93 42.44 -5.16
N ILE A 5 -51.07 41.40 -5.13
CA ILE A 5 -49.61 41.36 -4.82
C ILE A 5 -49.32 41.11 -3.32
N LEU A 6 -48.55 40.12 -2.83
CA LEU A 6 -47.32 39.41 -3.26
C LEU A 6 -47.25 38.13 -2.37
N PHE A 7 -47.35 36.90 -2.87
CA PHE A 7 -46.27 36.03 -3.36
C PHE A 7 -44.96 36.01 -2.52
N LEU A 8 -44.49 34.80 -2.25
CA LEU A 8 -43.09 34.45 -1.99
C LEU A 8 -42.55 34.54 -0.53
N CYS A 9 -43.15 33.76 0.38
CA CYS A 9 -42.41 33.22 1.53
C CYS A 9 -41.76 31.89 1.14
N VAL A 10 -40.64 31.98 0.41
CA VAL A 10 -39.62 30.92 0.33
C VAL A 10 -38.80 31.02 1.61
N THR A 11 -39.26 30.38 2.68
CA THR A 11 -38.40 30.09 3.83
C THR A 11 -37.82 28.71 3.62
N LEU A 12 -36.64 28.74 3.01
CA LEU A 12 -35.56 27.77 2.99
C LEU A 12 -35.62 26.77 4.16
N ALA A 13 -36.31 25.64 3.95
CA ALA A 13 -36.09 24.42 4.71
C ALA A 13 -35.07 23.56 3.96
N PHE A 14 -33.85 24.08 3.81
CA PHE A 14 -32.67 23.26 3.57
C PHE A 14 -31.85 23.27 4.86
N SER A 15 -32.32 22.56 5.88
CA SER A 15 -31.40 21.88 6.79
C SER A 15 -30.82 20.71 5.99
N ALA A 16 -29.97 21.04 5.01
CA ALA A 16 -29.04 20.07 4.47
C ALA A 16 -28.28 19.54 5.67
N CYS A 17 -28.46 18.25 5.94
CA CYS A 17 -27.59 17.50 6.82
C CYS A 17 -26.16 17.94 6.48
N LYS A 18 -25.49 18.58 7.44
CA LYS A 18 -24.04 18.58 7.43
C LYS A 18 -23.65 17.12 7.38
N LYS A 19 -23.33 16.62 6.19
CA LYS A 19 -22.52 15.43 6.01
C LYS A 19 -21.31 15.73 6.89
N GLY A 20 -21.21 15.01 8.01
CA GLY A 20 -20.13 15.18 8.96
C GLY A 20 -18.84 14.98 8.19
N GLU A 21 -18.16 16.07 7.86
CA GLU A 21 -16.75 16.10 7.56
C GLU A 21 -16.03 15.82 8.88
N ASN A 22 -16.11 14.56 9.27
CA ASN A 22 -15.29 13.94 10.29
C ASN A 22 -14.95 12.54 9.74
N ASP A 23 -14.50 12.48 8.49
CA ASP A 23 -13.41 11.55 8.18
C ASP A 23 -12.21 12.09 8.96
N ILE A 24 -12.22 11.86 10.26
CA ILE A 24 -11.05 12.00 11.11
C ILE A 24 -10.13 10.93 10.53
N ALA A 25 -9.27 11.34 9.58
CA ALA A 25 -8.15 10.51 9.20
C ALA A 25 -7.52 10.03 10.52
N PRO A 26 -7.31 8.72 10.71
CA PRO A 26 -6.80 8.21 11.97
C PRO A 26 -5.55 9.00 12.37
N GLU A 27 -5.39 9.29 13.65
CA GLU A 27 -4.13 9.83 14.14
C GLU A 27 -3.05 8.78 13.79
N ASN A 28 -2.16 9.13 12.87
CA ASN A 28 -1.02 8.35 12.37
C ASN A 28 -1.35 7.00 11.69
N PRO A 29 -1.94 7.01 10.46
CA PRO A 29 -2.07 5.78 9.67
C PRO A 29 -0.73 5.08 9.39
N ALA A 30 0.38 5.84 9.30
CA ALA A 30 1.71 5.26 9.10
C ALA A 30 2.15 4.36 10.28
N ASP A 31 1.86 4.78 11.52
CA ASP A 31 2.19 4.00 12.72
C ASP A 31 1.42 2.68 12.78
N ALA A 32 0.19 2.65 12.27
CA ALA A 32 -0.67 1.47 12.28
C ALA A 32 -0.14 0.31 11.40
N VAL A 33 0.63 0.63 10.37
CA VAL A 33 1.22 -0.37 9.44
C VAL A 33 2.73 -0.55 9.64
N ALA A 34 3.36 0.26 10.51
CA ALA A 34 4.79 0.14 10.77
C ALA A 34 5.14 -1.23 11.39
N GLY A 35 6.29 -1.76 11.04
CA GLY A 35 6.76 -3.04 11.57
C GLY A 35 7.69 -3.80 10.63
N THR A 36 8.05 -5.01 11.05
CA THR A 36 8.77 -5.97 10.22
C THR A 36 7.88 -7.17 9.97
N TYR A 37 7.83 -7.60 8.71
CA TYR A 37 6.97 -8.66 8.20
C TYR A 37 7.85 -9.71 7.53
N THR A 38 7.61 -10.98 7.82
CA THR A 38 8.26 -12.11 7.14
C THR A 38 7.52 -12.42 5.85
N LEU A 39 8.24 -12.56 4.74
CA LEU A 39 7.64 -12.96 3.47
C LEU A 39 7.05 -14.38 3.57
N THR A 40 5.83 -14.53 3.05
CA THR A 40 5.16 -15.83 2.89
C THR A 40 5.11 -16.28 1.44
N SER A 41 5.21 -15.35 0.49
CA SER A 41 5.37 -15.62 -0.95
C SER A 41 6.12 -14.46 -1.60
N PHE A 42 6.79 -14.73 -2.72
CA PHE A 42 7.55 -13.73 -3.47
C PHE A 42 7.51 -14.04 -4.96
N TYR A 43 7.27 -13.02 -5.76
CA TYR A 43 7.26 -13.07 -7.21
C TYR A 43 8.01 -11.87 -7.76
N TYR A 44 8.93 -12.13 -8.68
CA TYR A 44 9.64 -11.10 -9.43
C TYR A 44 9.74 -11.52 -10.90
N ALA A 45 9.45 -10.61 -11.81
CA ALA A 45 9.69 -10.79 -13.22
C ALA A 45 10.27 -9.51 -13.83
N ALA A 46 11.29 -9.65 -14.66
CA ALA A 46 11.87 -8.58 -15.47
C ALA A 46 12.38 -9.17 -16.79
N GLY A 47 11.72 -8.84 -17.90
CA GLY A 47 12.08 -9.40 -19.21
C GLY A 47 11.91 -10.93 -19.22
N SER A 48 13.00 -11.66 -19.46
CA SER A 48 13.03 -13.14 -19.43
C SER A 48 13.33 -13.74 -18.05
N ASP A 49 13.72 -12.93 -17.08
CA ASP A 49 14.03 -13.39 -15.73
C ASP A 49 12.73 -13.46 -14.91
N GLU A 50 12.45 -14.63 -14.35
CA GLU A 50 11.26 -14.88 -13.55
C GLU A 50 11.61 -15.73 -12.32
N ILE A 51 11.12 -15.29 -11.16
CA ILE A 51 11.20 -16.00 -9.89
C ILE A 51 9.79 -16.05 -9.33
N ASP A 52 9.25 -17.26 -9.17
CA ASP A 52 7.97 -17.51 -8.50
C ASP A 52 8.18 -18.44 -7.31
N LEU A 53 8.06 -17.87 -6.11
CA LEU A 53 8.14 -18.55 -4.82
C LEU A 53 6.78 -18.44 -4.12
N PRO A 54 5.82 -19.33 -4.43
CA PRO A 54 4.48 -19.27 -3.84
C PRO A 54 4.46 -19.58 -2.33
N LYS A 55 5.58 -20.09 -1.78
CA LYS A 55 5.77 -20.34 -0.36
C LYS A 55 7.20 -19.99 0.09
N MET A 56 7.31 -19.20 1.14
CA MET A 56 8.56 -18.83 1.78
C MET A 56 8.61 -19.23 3.27
N PRO A 57 9.80 -19.50 3.85
CA PRO A 57 11.08 -19.61 3.16
C PRO A 57 11.11 -20.79 2.19
N TYR A 58 11.79 -20.63 1.06
CA TYR A 58 11.98 -21.67 0.05
C TYR A 58 13.33 -22.34 0.28
N SER A 59 13.42 -23.67 0.16
CA SER A 59 14.69 -24.38 0.31
C SER A 59 14.84 -25.49 -0.73
N GLN A 60 15.97 -25.50 -1.43
CA GLN A 60 16.31 -26.52 -2.42
C GLN A 60 17.83 -26.71 -2.47
N SER A 61 18.28 -27.96 -2.53
CA SER A 61 19.71 -28.31 -2.70
C SER A 61 20.65 -27.65 -1.68
N GLY A 62 20.21 -27.53 -0.42
CA GLY A 62 20.99 -26.91 0.66
C GLY A 62 21.03 -25.39 0.65
N GLN A 63 20.37 -24.73 -0.32
CA GLN A 63 20.16 -23.28 -0.34
C GLN A 63 18.78 -22.95 0.22
N THR A 64 18.70 -21.89 1.01
CA THR A 64 17.45 -21.35 1.54
C THR A 64 17.31 -19.90 1.10
N ILE A 65 16.13 -19.55 0.60
CA ILE A 65 15.70 -18.19 0.30
C ILE A 65 14.66 -17.79 1.35
N SER A 66 14.93 -16.71 2.06
CA SER A 66 14.00 -16.08 3.00
C SER A 66 13.92 -14.59 2.72
N GLY A 67 12.91 -13.92 3.26
CA GLY A 67 12.84 -12.47 3.12
C GLY A 67 11.99 -11.81 4.18
N THR A 68 12.24 -10.52 4.35
CA THR A 68 11.52 -9.65 5.28
C THR A 68 11.21 -8.32 4.62
N VAL A 69 10.08 -7.73 4.96
CA VAL A 69 9.69 -6.37 4.59
C VAL A 69 9.62 -5.54 5.86
N LYS A 70 10.29 -4.40 5.87
CA LYS A 70 10.23 -3.44 6.97
C LYS A 70 9.50 -2.20 6.50
N LEU A 71 8.42 -1.84 7.18
CA LEU A 71 7.71 -0.59 7.03
C LEU A 71 8.12 0.35 8.17
N ALA A 72 8.71 1.49 7.84
CA ALA A 72 9.15 2.49 8.81
C ALA A 72 8.42 3.81 8.58
N ALA A 73 7.69 4.31 9.58
CA ALA A 73 7.06 5.61 9.51
C ALA A 73 8.10 6.74 9.35
N THR A 74 7.89 7.59 8.36
CA THR A 74 8.70 8.78 8.08
C THR A 74 7.93 10.06 8.40
N SER A 75 6.60 10.00 8.41
CA SER A 75 5.69 11.06 8.88
C SER A 75 4.39 10.44 9.42
N GLN A 76 3.37 11.27 9.71
CA GLN A 76 2.04 10.81 10.12
C GLN A 76 1.38 9.87 9.10
N ASP A 77 1.59 10.12 7.81
CA ASP A 77 0.92 9.42 6.71
C ASP A 77 1.88 8.87 5.65
N HIS A 78 3.20 8.87 5.90
CA HIS A 78 4.19 8.30 5.00
C HIS A 78 5.09 7.28 5.69
N ILE A 79 5.51 6.28 4.91
CA ILE A 79 6.46 5.25 5.31
C ILE A 79 7.56 5.07 4.25
N THR A 80 8.67 4.46 4.66
CA THR A 80 9.61 3.78 3.77
C THR A 80 9.40 2.27 3.88
N LEU A 81 9.47 1.57 2.75
CA LEU A 81 9.46 0.11 2.65
C LEU A 81 10.85 -0.40 2.28
N THR A 82 11.39 -1.28 3.11
CA THR A 82 12.67 -1.98 2.86
C THR A 82 12.39 -3.48 2.72
N LEU A 83 12.52 -4.02 1.52
CA LEU A 83 12.45 -5.45 1.24
C LEU A 83 13.87 -6.03 1.26
N ILE A 84 14.08 -7.05 2.10
CA ILE A 84 15.36 -7.75 2.21
C ILE A 84 15.15 -9.22 1.84
N LEU A 85 15.93 -9.73 0.89
CA LEU A 85 16.01 -11.14 0.53
C LEU A 85 17.36 -11.70 0.98
N LYS A 86 17.32 -12.89 1.60
CA LYS A 86 18.50 -13.60 2.08
C LYS A 86 18.59 -14.95 1.41
N VAL A 87 19.75 -15.23 0.82
CA VAL A 87 20.06 -16.51 0.19
C VAL A 87 21.28 -17.12 0.88
N THR A 88 21.20 -18.39 1.28
CA THR A 88 22.31 -19.08 1.95
C THR A 88 23.62 -18.92 1.18
N GLY A 89 24.65 -18.38 1.85
CA GLY A 89 25.98 -18.20 1.28
C GLY A 89 26.13 -17.01 0.33
N GLN A 90 25.12 -16.16 0.21
CA GLN A 90 25.16 -14.91 -0.56
C GLN A 90 24.97 -13.70 0.36
N THR A 91 25.35 -12.52 -0.13
CA THR A 91 25.03 -11.25 0.52
C THR A 91 23.53 -10.98 0.42
N ASP A 92 22.96 -10.38 1.46
CA ASP A 92 21.55 -9.96 1.45
C ASP A 92 21.30 -8.95 0.30
N SER A 93 20.21 -9.15 -0.44
CA SER A 93 19.71 -8.20 -1.43
C SER A 93 18.66 -7.31 -0.79
N SER A 94 18.71 -6.00 -1.05
CA SER A 94 17.75 -5.03 -0.51
C SER A 94 17.14 -4.18 -1.61
N ILE A 95 15.84 -3.90 -1.49
CA ILE A 95 15.11 -2.92 -2.29
C ILE A 95 14.45 -1.94 -1.32
N ASP A 96 14.75 -0.66 -1.48
CA ASP A 96 14.17 0.42 -0.68
C ASP A 96 13.21 1.24 -1.56
N ILE A 97 12.00 1.45 -1.06
CA ILE A 97 10.97 2.27 -1.69
C ILE A 97 10.55 3.34 -0.68
N ASP A 98 10.87 4.59 -0.98
CA ASP A 98 10.58 5.73 -0.12
C ASP A 98 9.24 6.39 -0.45
N ASN A 99 8.79 7.25 0.47
CA ASN A 99 7.66 8.15 0.26
C ASN A 99 6.33 7.46 -0.08
N ILE A 100 6.09 6.28 0.51
CA ILE A 100 4.83 5.56 0.35
C ILE A 100 3.79 6.20 1.28
N GLN A 101 2.72 6.72 0.69
CA GLN A 101 1.61 7.31 1.44
C GLN A 101 0.67 6.23 1.96
N VAL A 102 0.30 6.30 3.24
CA VAL A 102 -0.62 5.38 3.91
C VAL A 102 -1.98 6.04 4.05
N LYS A 103 -3.01 5.44 3.46
CA LYS A 103 -4.40 5.92 3.57
C LYS A 103 -5.26 4.85 4.22
N LYS A 104 -6.04 5.24 5.23
CA LYS A 104 -7.04 4.36 5.81
C LYS A 104 -8.13 4.09 4.77
N THR A 105 -8.48 2.82 4.59
CA THR A 105 -9.65 2.38 3.83
C THR A 105 -10.71 1.84 4.80
N SER A 106 -11.87 1.41 4.31
CA SER A 106 -12.97 0.94 5.17
C SER A 106 -12.57 -0.20 6.11
N GLU A 107 -11.66 -1.08 5.68
CA GLU A 107 -11.28 -2.29 6.43
C GLU A 107 -9.78 -2.39 6.72
N ALA A 108 -8.92 -1.73 5.93
CA ALA A 108 -7.46 -1.87 6.01
C ALA A 108 -6.78 -0.51 5.80
N TYR A 109 -5.53 -0.52 5.31
CA TYR A 109 -4.77 0.63 4.87
C TYR A 109 -4.25 0.35 3.46
N GLY A 110 -4.50 1.28 2.54
CA GLY A 110 -3.87 1.26 1.23
C GLY A 110 -2.52 1.99 1.29
N LEU A 111 -1.52 1.40 0.65
CA LEU A 111 -0.18 1.97 0.48
C LEU A 111 -0.07 2.49 -0.95
N TYR A 112 0.25 3.78 -1.10
CA TYR A 112 0.26 4.47 -2.37
C TYR A 112 1.64 5.03 -2.71
N LEU A 113 2.12 4.78 -3.92
CA LEU A 113 3.33 5.37 -4.48
C LEU A 113 2.92 6.25 -5.66
N ASP A 114 3.30 7.52 -5.65
CA ASP A 114 2.93 8.51 -6.68
C ASP A 114 1.41 8.57 -7.02
N GLY A 115 0.59 8.26 -6.01
CA GLY A 115 -0.87 8.24 -6.13
C GLY A 115 -1.48 6.90 -6.58
N GLU A 116 -0.66 5.93 -6.97
CA GLU A 116 -1.09 4.59 -7.36
C GLU A 116 -1.05 3.63 -6.16
N LEU A 117 -2.07 2.78 -6.03
CA LEU A 117 -2.12 1.77 -4.97
C LEU A 117 -1.12 0.65 -5.29
N VAL A 118 -0.12 0.46 -4.43
CA VAL A 118 0.94 -0.56 -4.59
C VAL A 118 0.80 -1.74 -3.62
N ALA A 119 0.09 -1.54 -2.51
CA ALA A 119 -0.15 -2.60 -1.54
C ALA A 119 -1.35 -2.33 -0.64
N ASP A 120 -1.89 -3.41 -0.08
CA ASP A 120 -2.85 -3.40 1.03
C ASP A 120 -2.16 -3.91 2.30
N ALA A 121 -2.40 -3.24 3.43
CA ALA A 121 -1.88 -3.62 4.74
C ALA A 121 -2.96 -3.49 5.83
N ASP A 122 -3.06 -4.46 6.73
CA ASP A 122 -4.01 -4.44 7.86
C ASP A 122 -3.33 -4.28 9.24
N GLY A 123 -2.00 -4.18 9.26
CA GLY A 123 -1.18 -4.14 10.48
C GLY A 123 -0.45 -5.45 10.78
N ASP A 124 -1.03 -6.58 10.34
CA ASP A 124 -0.51 -7.94 10.52
C ASP A 124 -0.05 -8.58 9.20
N ASN A 125 -0.71 -8.24 8.09
CA ASN A 125 -0.46 -8.74 6.74
C ASN A 125 -0.16 -7.59 5.77
N ILE A 126 0.67 -7.88 4.77
CA ILE A 126 0.91 -7.02 3.59
C ILE A 126 0.68 -7.85 2.34
N ILE A 127 -0.05 -7.29 1.38
CA ILE A 127 -0.17 -7.79 0.01
C ILE A 127 0.36 -6.70 -0.90
N PHE A 128 1.55 -6.91 -1.47
CA PHE A 128 2.20 -5.96 -2.38
C PHE A 128 2.12 -6.47 -3.81
N ASN A 129 1.76 -5.59 -4.73
CA ASN A 129 1.63 -5.92 -6.14
C ASN A 129 1.85 -4.68 -7.01
N VAL A 130 3.02 -4.62 -7.65
CA VAL A 130 3.35 -3.60 -8.63
C VAL A 130 3.71 -4.29 -9.94
N SER A 131 3.27 -3.69 -11.04
CA SER A 131 3.76 -4.02 -12.36
C SER A 131 3.83 -2.75 -13.20
N GLU A 132 4.95 -2.59 -13.90
CA GLU A 132 5.22 -1.46 -14.76
C GLU A 132 5.92 -1.94 -16.04
N THR A 133 6.08 -1.03 -16.99
CA THR A 133 6.94 -1.26 -18.16
C THR A 133 8.21 -0.46 -17.97
N ASP A 134 9.36 -1.13 -18.02
CA ASP A 134 10.66 -0.46 -17.96
C ASP A 134 10.78 0.54 -19.12
N ALA A 135 11.02 1.81 -18.81
CA ALA A 135 11.05 2.87 -19.82
C ALA A 135 12.28 2.79 -20.76
N GLN A 136 13.34 2.07 -20.37
CA GLN A 136 14.57 1.92 -21.15
C GLN A 136 14.50 0.68 -22.06
N THR A 137 14.03 -0.45 -21.54
CA THR A 137 13.99 -1.73 -22.27
C THR A 137 12.64 -2.00 -22.92
N ASN A 138 11.59 -1.30 -22.49
CA ASN A 138 10.20 -1.54 -22.86
C ASN A 138 9.70 -2.96 -22.51
N GLU A 139 10.35 -3.59 -21.52
CA GLU A 139 9.99 -4.90 -20.99
C GLU A 139 9.11 -4.75 -19.73
N PRO A 140 8.18 -5.69 -19.49
CA PRO A 140 7.40 -5.67 -18.26
C PRO A 140 8.28 -6.01 -17.06
N ILE A 141 8.11 -5.24 -15.99
CA ILE A 141 8.64 -5.53 -14.66
C ILE A 141 7.45 -5.76 -13.72
N ALA A 142 7.56 -6.75 -12.84
CA ALA A 142 6.57 -7.01 -11.81
C ALA A 142 7.23 -7.46 -10.51
N LEU A 143 6.77 -6.92 -9.39
CA LEU A 143 7.15 -7.30 -8.05
C LEU A 143 5.88 -7.54 -7.23
N LYS A 144 5.73 -8.76 -6.70
CA LYS A 144 4.60 -9.12 -5.86
C LYS A 144 5.06 -9.93 -4.67
N PHE A 145 4.48 -9.69 -3.51
CA PHE A 145 4.74 -10.53 -2.34
C PHE A 145 3.60 -10.45 -1.34
N ASN A 146 3.48 -11.49 -0.52
CA ASN A 146 2.67 -11.49 0.68
C ASN A 146 3.60 -11.61 1.88
N ALA A 147 3.33 -10.85 2.94
CA ALA A 147 4.12 -10.87 4.15
C ALA A 147 3.25 -10.84 5.42
N LYS A 148 3.77 -11.38 6.52
CA LYS A 148 3.10 -11.45 7.83
C LYS A 148 4.02 -11.06 8.97
N LYS A 149 3.52 -10.31 9.94
CA LYS A 149 4.24 -9.91 11.15
C LYS A 149 4.49 -11.10 12.08
#